data_AF-A0A344LBE5-F1
#
_entry.id   AF-A0A344LBE5-F1
#
_cell.length_a   1.000
_cell.length_b   1.000
_cell.length_c   1.000
_cell.angle_alpha   90.00
_cell.angle_beta   90.00
_cell.angle_gamma   90.00
#
_symmetry.space_group_name_H-M   'P 1'
#
loop_
_entity.id
_entity.type
_entity.pdbx_description
1 polymer ?
#
loop_
_entity_poly.entity_id
_entity_poly.type
_entity_poly.pdbx_seq_one_letter_code
_entity_poly.pdbx_strand_id
1 'polypeptide(L)'
;MPDRSELDQVAEARRRIAAHARFPVAYWVFYGVVLVLLAGLPIWMTWLRPADSTYVTWAIAAIGIGSAIYSWARRRRSGVHLAKRISAYPSARPSWLVGIGVTLAGFAGIYALVEHGQRGLAFLVLPVVALVVFVAQVKTRSAMYRDIEAGRVRL
;
A
#
# COMPACT_ATOMS: atom_id res chain seq x y z
N MET A 1 27.77 13.42 34.45
CA MET A 1 26.96 12.61 33.50
C MET A 1 27.54 12.88 32.13
N PRO A 2 27.99 11.87 31.36
CA PRO A 2 28.63 12.13 30.08
C PRO A 2 27.57 12.63 29.09
N ASP A 3 27.87 13.77 28.48
CA ASP A 3 27.14 14.35 27.36
C ASP A 3 26.91 13.27 26.30
N ARG A 4 25.66 12.90 26.05
CA ARG A 4 25.34 12.13 24.84
C ARG A 4 25.65 13.04 23.66
N SER A 5 26.56 12.61 22.79
CA SER A 5 26.95 13.37 21.61
C SER A 5 25.69 13.80 20.84
N GLU A 6 25.67 15.01 20.30
CA GLU A 6 24.51 15.52 19.54
C GLU A 6 24.08 14.55 18.43
N LEU A 7 25.03 13.77 17.89
CA LEU A 7 24.80 12.71 16.92
C LEU A 7 23.91 11.58 17.46
N ASP A 8 24.10 11.18 18.72
CA ASP A 8 23.27 10.16 19.38
C ASP A 8 21.86 10.69 19.65
N GLN A 9 21.73 11.97 19.99
CA GLN A 9 20.42 12.61 20.18
C GLN A 9 19.63 12.67 18.86
N VAL A 10 20.31 13.02 17.76
CA VAL A 10 19.71 13.03 16.41
C VAL A 10 19.34 11.61 15.95
N ALA A 11 20.19 10.61 16.21
CA ALA A 11 19.90 9.22 15.90
C ALA A 11 18.68 8.71 16.69
N GLU A 12 18.57 9.04 17.97
CA GLU A 12 17.44 8.64 18.80
C GLU A 12 16.14 9.36 18.41
N ALA A 13 16.21 10.65 18.04
CA ALA A 13 15.08 11.38 17.48
C ALA A 13 14.56 10.74 16.17
N ARG A 14 15.47 10.35 15.26
CA ARG A 14 15.11 9.64 14.02
C ARG A 14 14.44 8.30 14.30
N ARG A 15 14.94 7.53 15.27
CA ARG A 15 14.32 6.26 15.69
C ARG A 15 12.93 6.46 16.27
N ARG A 16 12.70 7.50 17.09
CA ARG A 16 11.37 7.84 17.62
C ARG A 16 10.40 8.24 16.52
N ILE A 17 10.85 9.03 15.53
CA ILE A 17 10.05 9.40 14.35
C ILE A 17 9.69 8.16 13.52
N ALA A 18 10.68 7.28 13.28
CA ALA A 18 10.48 6.05 12.54
C ALA A 18 9.49 5.11 13.26
N ALA A 19 9.58 4.99 14.59
CA ALA A 19 8.65 4.18 15.39
C ALA A 19 7.19 4.62 15.23
N HIS A 20 6.93 5.93 15.19
CA HIS A 20 5.59 6.48 14.94
C HIS A 20 5.11 6.29 13.49
N ALA A 21 6.03 6.03 12.55
CA ALA A 21 5.69 5.76 11.15
C ALA A 21 5.15 4.33 10.92
N ARG A 22 5.37 3.37 11.84
CA ARG A 22 4.88 1.99 11.70
C ARG A 22 3.35 1.91 11.74
N PHE A 23 2.77 1.18 10.80
CA PHE A 23 1.33 0.92 10.78
C PHE A 23 0.99 -0.26 11.70
N PRO A 24 -0.16 -0.21 12.40
CA PRO A 24 -0.63 -1.33 13.21
C PRO A 24 -0.96 -2.54 12.33
N VAL A 25 -0.90 -3.75 12.89
CA VAL A 25 -1.23 -5.00 12.16
C VAL A 25 -2.63 -4.94 11.53
N ALA A 26 -3.60 -4.35 12.24
CA ALA A 26 -4.96 -4.16 11.74
C ALA A 26 -5.01 -3.39 10.40
N TYR A 27 -4.11 -2.41 10.18
CA TYR A 27 -4.01 -1.71 8.90
C TYR A 27 -3.61 -2.65 7.78
N TRP A 28 -2.64 -3.54 8.02
CA TRP A 28 -2.18 -4.49 7.02
C TRP A 28 -3.24 -5.54 6.69
N VAL A 29 -3.97 -6.03 7.70
CA VAL A 29 -5.10 -6.93 7.50
C VAL A 29 -6.17 -6.25 6.63
N PHE A 30 -6.56 -5.04 6.99
CA PHE A 30 -7.56 -4.28 6.23
C PHE A 30 -7.08 -3.99 4.79
N TYR A 31 -5.80 -3.64 4.64
CA TYR A 31 -5.20 -3.42 3.32
C TYR A 31 -5.25 -4.67 2.45
N GLY A 32 -4.92 -5.84 3.00
CA GLY A 32 -5.02 -7.11 2.28
C GLY A 32 -6.44 -7.42 1.81
N VAL A 33 -7.43 -7.22 2.67
CA VAL A 33 -8.86 -7.40 2.32
C VAL A 33 -9.27 -6.47 1.18
N VAL A 34 -8.97 -5.17 1.30
CA VAL A 34 -9.26 -4.18 0.26
C VAL A 34 -8.59 -4.55 -1.06
N LEU A 35 -7.37 -5.08 -1.00
CA LEU A 35 -6.61 -5.45 -2.19
C LEU A 35 -7.22 -6.63 -2.94
N VAL A 36 -7.68 -7.66 -2.23
CA VAL A 36 -8.42 -8.79 -2.82
C VAL A 36 -9.74 -8.32 -3.43
N LEU A 37 -10.48 -7.45 -2.72
CA LEU A 37 -11.74 -6.91 -3.21
C LEU A 37 -11.54 -6.11 -4.51
N LEU A 38 -10.54 -5.23 -4.55
CA LEU A 38 -10.23 -4.42 -5.73
C LEU A 38 -9.67 -5.26 -6.88
N ALA A 39 -8.73 -6.17 -6.63
CA ALA A 39 -8.16 -7.01 -7.69
C ALA A 39 -9.19 -8.00 -8.26
N GLY A 40 -10.15 -8.44 -7.44
CA GLY A 40 -11.23 -9.32 -7.85
C GLY A 40 -12.38 -8.62 -8.56
N LEU A 41 -12.38 -7.29 -8.70
CA LEU A 41 -13.43 -6.51 -9.34
C LEU A 41 -13.92 -7.11 -10.67
N PRO A 42 -13.04 -7.47 -11.62
CA PRO A 42 -13.48 -8.07 -12.89
C PRO A 42 -14.30 -9.35 -12.67
N ILE A 43 -13.92 -10.16 -11.68
CA ILE A 43 -14.60 -11.41 -11.34
C ILE A 43 -15.97 -11.11 -10.72
N TRP A 44 -16.03 -10.23 -9.72
CA TRP A 44 -17.26 -9.85 -9.04
C TRP A 44 -18.27 -9.24 -10.01
N MET A 45 -17.80 -8.39 -10.94
CA MET A 45 -18.63 -7.76 -11.97
C MET A 45 -19.36 -8.77 -12.86
N THR A 46 -18.80 -9.97 -13.08
CA THR A 46 -19.49 -11.00 -13.88
C THR A 46 -20.74 -11.57 -13.22
N TRP A 47 -20.85 -11.47 -11.90
CA TRP A 47 -22.03 -11.91 -11.12
C TRP A 47 -23.02 -10.76 -10.94
N LEU A 48 -22.54 -9.51 -10.95
CA LEU A 48 -23.31 -8.29 -10.80
C LEU A 48 -23.98 -7.80 -12.11
N ARG A 49 -24.40 -8.69 -13.03
CA ARG A 49 -25.16 -8.41 -14.28
C ARG A 49 -25.95 -7.09 -14.23
N PRO A 50 -25.95 -6.26 -15.30
CA PRO A 50 -25.72 -4.81 -15.27
C PRO A 50 -26.51 -4.03 -14.19
N ALA A 51 -26.34 -4.41 -12.94
CA ALA A 51 -26.87 -3.72 -11.78
C ALA A 51 -25.88 -2.60 -11.52
N ASP A 52 -26.07 -1.52 -12.29
CA ASP A 52 -25.52 -0.19 -12.11
C ASP A 52 -24.01 -0.18 -11.82
N SER A 53 -23.22 -0.03 -12.89
CA SER A 53 -21.80 0.36 -12.85
C SER A 53 -21.53 1.49 -11.84
N THR A 54 -22.54 2.32 -11.57
CA THR A 54 -22.63 3.31 -10.49
C THR A 54 -22.29 2.75 -9.11
N TYR A 55 -22.87 1.62 -8.66
CA TYR A 55 -22.56 1.06 -7.33
C TYR A 55 -21.12 0.59 -7.21
N VAL A 56 -20.57 0.01 -8.27
CA VAL A 56 -19.17 -0.42 -8.27
C VAL A 56 -18.23 0.78 -8.25
N THR A 57 -18.56 1.84 -9.00
CA THR A 57 -17.83 3.10 -8.98
C THR A 57 -17.89 3.75 -7.59
N TRP A 58 -19.05 3.72 -6.93
CA TRP A 58 -19.23 4.20 -5.55
C TRP A 58 -18.47 3.36 -4.53
N ALA A 59 -18.38 2.03 -4.71
CA ALA A 59 -17.58 1.17 -3.83
C ALA A 59 -16.09 1.50 -3.94
N ILE A 60 -15.57 1.68 -5.17
CA ILE A 60 -14.19 2.10 -5.40
C ILE A 60 -13.94 3.49 -4.81
N ALA A 61 -14.88 4.43 -5.02
CA ALA A 61 -14.81 5.77 -4.46
C ALA A 61 -14.80 5.74 -2.92
N ALA A 62 -15.67 4.94 -2.30
CA ALA A 62 -15.74 4.79 -0.84
C ALA A 62 -14.43 4.23 -0.27
N ILE A 63 -13.79 3.27 -0.94
CA ILE A 63 -12.47 2.75 -0.56
C ILE A 63 -11.40 3.85 -0.68
N GLY A 64 -11.39 4.59 -1.78
CA GLY A 64 -10.47 5.71 -2.00
C GLY A 64 -10.61 6.80 -0.94
N ILE A 65 -11.86 7.21 -0.67
CA ILE A 65 -12.22 8.20 0.34
C ILE A 65 -11.84 7.69 1.74
N GLY A 66 -12.16 6.45 2.09
CA GLY A 66 -11.81 5.84 3.38
C GLY A 66 -10.30 5.79 3.61
N SER A 67 -9.53 5.43 2.58
CA SER A 67 -8.07 5.44 2.61
C SER A 67 -7.51 6.86 2.79
N ALA A 68 -8.09 7.85 2.10
CA ALA A 68 -7.71 9.25 2.24
C ALA A 68 -8.01 9.80 3.66
N ILE A 69 -9.21 9.52 4.18
CA ILE A 69 -9.64 9.91 5.53
C ILE A 69 -8.74 9.26 6.59
N TYR A 70 -8.43 7.97 6.46
CA TYR A 70 -7.53 7.28 7.37
C TYR A 70 -6.12 7.89 7.35
N SER A 71 -5.60 8.19 6.16
CA SER A 71 -4.29 8.85 6.01
C SER A 71 -4.28 10.24 6.64
N TRP A 72 -5.35 11.02 6.46
CA TRP A 72 -5.50 12.34 7.05
C TRP A 72 -5.62 12.29 8.58
N ALA A 73 -6.50 11.44 9.10
CA ALA A 73 -6.70 11.27 10.54
C ALA A 73 -5.42 10.82 11.25
N ARG A 74 -4.64 9.92 10.63
CA ARG A 74 -3.35 9.47 11.17
C ARG A 74 -2.31 10.59 11.20
N ARG A 75 -2.24 11.43 10.16
CA ARG A 75 -1.35 12.60 10.15
C ARG A 75 -1.70 13.57 11.27
N ARG A 76 -3.00 13.85 11.45
CA ARG A 76 -3.48 14.76 12.50
C ARG A 76 -3.16 14.26 13.91
N ARG A 77 -3.24 12.95 14.15
CA ARG A 77 -2.91 12.35 15.47
C ARG A 77 -1.41 12.22 15.73
N SER A 78 -0.61 11.99 14.70
CA SER A 78 0.83 11.71 14.87
C SER A 78 1.70 12.97 14.86
N GLY A 79 1.25 14.09 14.28
CA GLY A 79 2.04 15.33 14.15
C GLY A 79 3.25 15.23 13.20
N VAL A 80 3.70 14.01 12.89
CA VAL A 80 4.86 13.73 12.04
C VAL A 80 4.49 13.85 10.56
N HIS A 81 5.12 14.80 9.87
CA HIS A 81 4.98 15.00 8.43
C HIS A 81 6.14 14.33 7.68
N LEU A 82 5.94 13.09 7.24
CA LEU A 82 6.88 12.41 6.34
C LEU A 82 6.78 12.98 4.92
N ALA A 83 7.91 12.99 4.20
CA ALA A 83 7.98 13.37 2.80
C ALA A 83 6.95 12.57 1.99
N LYS A 84 6.06 13.27 1.27
CA LYS A 84 4.94 12.64 0.55
C LYS A 84 5.38 11.79 -0.65
N ARG A 85 6.54 12.11 -1.24
CA ARG A 85 6.97 11.53 -2.52
C ARG A 85 7.81 10.28 -2.28
N ILE A 86 7.51 9.20 -2.99
CA ILE A 86 8.32 7.97 -2.94
C ILE A 86 9.76 8.22 -3.44
N SER A 87 9.97 9.25 -4.28
CA SER A 87 11.29 9.69 -4.74
C SER A 87 12.20 10.18 -3.61
N ALA A 88 11.64 10.58 -2.47
CA ALA A 88 12.40 10.94 -1.28
C ALA A 88 13.08 9.72 -0.63
N TYR A 89 12.67 8.50 -0.99
CA TYR A 89 13.11 7.24 -0.38
C TYR A 89 13.80 6.35 -1.44
N PRO A 90 15.13 6.49 -1.62
CA PRO A 90 15.84 5.82 -2.71
C PRO A 90 15.74 4.29 -2.63
N SER A 91 15.78 3.71 -1.42
CA SER A 91 15.72 2.25 -1.25
C SER A 91 14.31 1.68 -1.46
N ALA A 92 13.28 2.51 -1.32
CA ALA A 92 11.88 2.09 -1.48
C ALA A 92 11.42 2.09 -2.95
N ARG A 93 12.06 2.90 -3.80
CA ARG A 93 11.66 3.11 -5.19
C ARG A 93 11.62 1.83 -6.06
N PRO A 94 12.61 0.91 -6.01
CA PRO A 94 12.57 -0.30 -6.83
C PRO A 94 11.41 -1.21 -6.45
N SER A 95 11.20 -1.41 -5.14
CA SER A 95 10.10 -2.24 -4.61
C SER A 95 8.74 -1.67 -4.98
N TRP A 96 8.62 -0.34 -4.97
CA TRP A 96 7.41 0.36 -5.37
C TRP A 96 7.10 0.20 -6.86
N LEU A 97 8.09 0.34 -7.74
CA LEU A 97 7.93 0.13 -9.17
C LEU A 97 7.54 -1.32 -9.50
N VAL A 98 8.17 -2.30 -8.85
CA VAL A 98 7.79 -3.72 -8.97
C VAL A 98 6.34 -3.92 -8.53
N GLY A 99 5.94 -3.33 -7.39
CA GLY A 99 4.56 -3.39 -6.91
C GLY A 99 3.56 -2.82 -7.92
N ILE A 100 3.86 -1.68 -8.56
CA ILE A 100 3.03 -1.10 -9.62
C ILE A 100 2.95 -2.03 -10.82
N GLY A 101 4.09 -2.53 -11.30
CA GLY A 101 4.13 -3.42 -12.47
C GLY A 101 3.30 -4.69 -12.25
N VAL A 102 3.45 -5.34 -11.09
CA VAL A 102 2.65 -6.52 -10.74
C VAL A 102 1.18 -6.19 -10.60
N THR A 103 0.83 -5.03 -10.02
CA THR A 103 -0.57 -4.62 -9.88
C THR A 103 -1.23 -4.44 -11.24
N LEU A 104 -0.57 -3.72 -12.16
CA LEU A 104 -1.09 -3.47 -13.50
C LEU A 104 -1.17 -4.76 -14.33
N ALA A 105 -0.11 -5.55 -14.33
CA ALA A 105 -0.07 -6.83 -15.05
C ALA A 105 -1.07 -7.84 -14.50
N GLY A 106 -1.18 -7.94 -13.17
CA GLY A 106 -2.13 -8.81 -12.50
C GLY A 106 -3.58 -8.40 -12.75
N PHE A 107 -3.88 -7.11 -12.69
CA PHE A 107 -5.21 -6.59 -13.01
C PHE A 107 -5.58 -6.85 -14.48
N ALA A 108 -4.69 -6.54 -15.42
CA ALA A 108 -4.90 -6.79 -16.84
C ALA A 108 -5.07 -8.30 -17.15
N GLY A 109 -4.25 -9.15 -16.51
CA GLY A 109 -4.33 -10.61 -16.67
C GLY A 109 -5.64 -11.19 -16.13
N ILE A 110 -6.08 -10.76 -14.94
CA ILE A 110 -7.37 -11.16 -14.37
C ILE A 110 -8.52 -10.68 -15.26
N TYR A 111 -8.47 -9.44 -15.76
CA TYR A 111 -9.47 -8.91 -16.68
C TYR A 111 -9.56 -9.75 -17.96
N ALA A 112 -8.43 -10.04 -18.60
CA ALA A 112 -8.37 -10.87 -19.79
C ALA A 112 -8.91 -12.30 -19.54
N LEU A 113 -8.55 -12.93 -18.43
CA LEU A 113 -9.07 -14.26 -18.07
C LEU A 113 -10.59 -14.25 -17.91
N VAL A 114 -11.13 -13.20 -17.31
CA VAL A 114 -12.57 -13.03 -17.13
C VAL A 114 -13.29 -12.84 -18.46
N GLU A 115 -12.73 -12.02 -19.36
CA GLU A 115 -13.28 -11.75 -20.69
C GLU A 115 -13.34 -13.01 -21.56
N HIS A 116 -12.31 -13.87 -21.47
CA HIS A 116 -12.26 -15.17 -22.16
C HIS A 116 -13.10 -16.27 -21.47
N GLY A 117 -13.92 -15.93 -20.47
CA GLY A 117 -14.78 -16.88 -19.75
C GLY A 117 -14.05 -17.79 -18.76
N GLN A 118 -12.74 -17.63 -18.56
CA GLN A 118 -11.91 -18.48 -17.69
C GLN A 118 -11.95 -18.04 -16.22
N ARG A 119 -13.16 -17.93 -15.64
CA ARG A 119 -13.38 -17.43 -14.27
C ARG A 119 -12.65 -18.26 -13.20
N GLY A 120 -12.58 -19.58 -13.37
CA GLY A 120 -11.88 -20.47 -12.44
C GLY A 120 -10.39 -20.15 -12.33
N LEU A 121 -9.73 -19.89 -13.45
CA LEU A 121 -8.32 -19.49 -13.47
C LEU A 121 -8.12 -18.08 -12.90
N ALA A 122 -9.05 -17.15 -13.17
CA ALA A 122 -9.02 -15.82 -12.56
C ALA A 122 -9.05 -15.88 -11.02
N PHE A 123 -9.87 -16.78 -10.44
CA PHE A 123 -9.91 -17.01 -8.99
C PHE A 123 -8.63 -17.60 -8.42
N LEU A 124 -7.93 -18.47 -9.15
CA LEU A 124 -6.65 -19.03 -8.72
C LEU A 124 -5.51 -17.99 -8.77
N VAL A 125 -5.53 -17.12 -9.78
CA VAL A 125 -4.52 -16.06 -9.97
C VAL A 125 -4.71 -14.92 -8.96
N LEU A 126 -5.95 -14.60 -8.59
CA LEU A 126 -6.29 -13.51 -7.68
C LEU A 126 -5.48 -13.50 -6.35
N PRO A 127 -5.46 -14.59 -5.54
CA PRO A 127 -4.71 -14.59 -4.29
C PRO A 127 -3.20 -14.49 -4.50
N VAL A 128 -2.68 -15.02 -5.62
CA VAL A 128 -1.26 -14.94 -5.96
C VAL A 128 -0.87 -13.49 -6.25
N VAL A 129 -1.62 -12.82 -7.13
CA VAL A 129 -1.42 -11.39 -7.43
C VAL A 129 -1.55 -10.57 -6.15
N ALA A 130 -2.59 -10.83 -5.36
CA ALA A 130 -2.84 -10.09 -4.13
C ALA A 130 -1.68 -10.22 -3.13
N LEU A 131 -1.17 -11.44 -2.94
CA LEU A 131 -0.04 -11.72 -2.08
C LEU A 131 1.23 -11.03 -2.55
N VAL A 132 1.54 -11.08 -3.85
CA VAL A 132 2.75 -10.44 -4.39
C VAL A 132 2.69 -8.92 -4.21
N VAL A 133 1.55 -8.29 -4.49
CA VAL A 133 1.39 -6.84 -4.29
C VAL A 133 1.47 -6.49 -2.80
N PHE A 134 0.87 -7.30 -1.92
CA PHE A 134 0.96 -7.13 -0.48
C PHE A 134 2.42 -7.18 0.02
N VAL A 135 3.18 -8.19 -0.41
CA VAL A 135 4.60 -8.34 -0.07
C VAL A 135 5.43 -7.17 -0.62
N ALA A 136 5.17 -6.72 -1.85
CA ALA A 136 5.84 -5.56 -2.44
C ALA A 136 5.58 -4.28 -1.62
N GLN A 137 4.36 -4.09 -1.12
CA GLN A 137 4.01 -2.96 -0.26
C GLN A 137 4.67 -3.02 1.12
N VAL A 138 4.69 -4.19 1.75
CA VAL A 138 5.41 -4.40 3.02
C VAL A 138 6.90 -4.12 2.85
N LYS A 139 7.51 -4.62 1.77
CA LYS A 139 8.92 -4.35 1.43
C LYS A 139 9.18 -2.86 1.20
N THR A 140 8.32 -2.19 0.43
CA THR A 140 8.42 -0.75 0.16
C THR A 140 8.37 0.04 1.47
N ARG A 141 7.43 -0.26 2.36
CA ARG A 141 7.32 0.43 3.67
C ARG A 141 8.49 0.14 4.60
N SER A 142 8.99 -1.08 4.61
CA SER A 142 10.20 -1.45 5.37
C SER A 142 11.44 -0.71 4.85
N ALA A 143 11.57 -0.56 3.53
CA ALA A 143 12.65 0.23 2.93
C ALA A 143 12.53 1.73 3.26
N MET A 144 11.32 2.31 3.25
CA MET A 144 11.10 3.70 3.69
C MET A 144 11.51 3.89 5.16
N TYR A 145 11.17 2.94 6.04
CA TYR A 145 11.57 2.98 7.45
C TYR A 145 13.09 3.01 7.61
N ARG A 146 13.79 2.11 6.90
CA ARG A 146 15.27 2.06 6.92
C ARG A 146 15.90 3.35 6.39
N ASP A 147 15.31 3.98 5.38
CA ASP A 147 15.79 5.25 4.86
C ASP A 147 15.55 6.42 5.84
N ILE A 148 14.47 6.38 6.64
CA ILE A 148 14.23 7.36 7.71
C ILE A 148 15.24 7.17 8.84
N GLU A 149 15.47 5.93 9.29
CA GLU A 149 16.43 5.62 10.36
C GLU A 149 17.86 6.01 9.96
N ALA A 150 18.26 5.69 8.73
CA ALA A 150 19.57 6.08 8.18
C ALA A 150 19.66 7.56 7.77
N GLY A 151 18.55 8.32 7.80
CA GLY A 151 18.48 9.70 7.33
C GLY A 151 18.80 9.91 5.85
N ARG A 152 18.56 8.90 5.01
CA ARG A 152 18.76 8.96 3.55
C ARG A 152 17.57 9.58 2.81
N VAL A 153 16.73 10.32 3.52
CA VAL A 153 15.54 10.97 2.98
C VAL A 153 15.97 12.19 2.17
N ARG A 154 15.67 12.20 0.87
CA ARG A 154 15.93 13.35 -0.01
C ARG A 154 14.72 14.29 0.06
N LEU A 155 14.93 15.54 0.47
CA LEU A 155 13.91 16.60 0.47
C LEU A 155 13.58 17.05 -0.96
#